data_AF-A0A9P1I8Z6-F1
#
_entry.id   AF-A0A9P1I8Z6-F1
#
_cell.length_a   1.000
_cell.length_b   1.000
_cell.length_c   1.000
_cell.angle_alpha   90.00
_cell.angle_beta   90.00
_cell.angle_gamma   90.00
#
_symmetry.space_group_name_H-M   'P 1'
#
loop_
_entity.id
_entity.type
_entity.pdbx_description
1 polymer ?
#
loop_
_entity_poly.entity_id
_entity_poly.type
_entity_poly.pdbx_seq_one_letter_code
_entity_poly.pdbx_strand_id
1 'polypeptide(L)'
;MDPHQQQQQQQQYPMYPQPNQPTSSSVPGTSTPPQEVDRFTLLERKLEQFQETARHIGVIASDFNQRSQDTLNGKIYALIHGLQDLDRVKNGFADTKIPLEILSFLDEGKNPQLYSKEVLERTLQKNKEVNGKIEIYKKFRAHLLKEFGEEMPDLVLKYRNMRDDSDIV
;
A
#
# COMPACT_ATOMS: atom_id res chain seq x y z
N MET A 1 32.01 -9.43 -56.17
CA MET A 1 31.28 -8.74 -55.09
C MET A 1 30.17 -9.66 -54.67
N ASP A 2 30.31 -10.28 -53.50
CA ASP A 2 29.42 -11.34 -53.03
C ASP A 2 28.24 -10.75 -52.24
N PRO A 3 27.00 -10.84 -52.75
CA PRO A 3 25.83 -10.25 -52.10
C PRO A 3 25.37 -11.00 -50.84
N HIS A 4 25.95 -12.16 -50.52
CA HIS A 4 25.55 -12.97 -49.37
C HIS A 4 26.25 -12.62 -48.05
N GLN A 5 27.28 -11.77 -48.06
CA GLN A 5 27.99 -11.38 -46.83
C GLN A 5 27.42 -10.13 -46.16
N GLN A 6 26.55 -9.37 -46.87
CA GLN A 6 25.97 -8.13 -46.37
C GLN A 6 24.64 -8.32 -45.63
N GLN A 7 24.03 -9.52 -45.70
CA GLN A 7 22.76 -9.81 -45.03
C GLN A 7 22.93 -10.43 -43.62
N GLN A 8 24.14 -10.87 -43.24
CA GLN A 8 24.40 -11.40 -41.90
C GLN A 8 24.79 -10.35 -40.86
N GLN A 9 24.99 -9.08 -41.26
CA GLN A 9 25.42 -8.03 -40.33
C GLN A 9 24.27 -7.20 -39.73
N GLN A 10 23.00 -7.57 -39.97
CA GLN A 10 21.85 -6.75 -39.59
C GLN A 10 20.99 -7.32 -38.45
N GLN A 11 21.47 -8.29 -37.65
CA GLN A 11 20.72 -8.81 -36.50
C GLN A 11 21.47 -8.84 -35.17
N GLN A 12 22.43 -7.93 -34.96
CA GLN A 12 22.91 -7.66 -33.60
C GLN A 12 22.78 -6.17 -33.28
N TYR A 13 21.53 -5.74 -33.07
CA TYR A 13 21.28 -4.51 -32.32
C TYR A 13 21.58 -4.81 -30.84
N PRO A 14 22.33 -3.97 -30.12
CA PRO A 14 22.41 -4.08 -28.68
C PRO A 14 21.01 -3.88 -28.11
N MET A 15 20.49 -4.91 -27.43
CA MET A 15 19.31 -4.79 -26.59
C MET A 15 19.63 -3.71 -25.55
N TYR A 16 19.01 -2.53 -25.69
CA TYR A 16 18.95 -1.57 -24.61
C TYR A 16 18.41 -2.32 -23.37
N PRO A 17 19.03 -2.18 -22.19
CA PRO A 17 18.38 -2.66 -20.98
C PRO A 17 17.04 -1.95 -20.94
N GLN A 18 15.95 -2.72 -20.99
CA GLN A 18 14.62 -2.18 -20.77
C GLN A 18 14.71 -1.39 -19.47
N PRO A 19 14.24 -0.13 -19.41
CA PRO A 19 14.10 0.56 -18.15
C PRO A 19 13.29 -0.38 -17.28
N ASN A 20 13.85 -0.83 -16.15
CA ASN A 20 13.28 -1.83 -15.26
C ASN A 20 11.77 -1.69 -15.33
N GLN A 21 11.10 -2.60 -16.08
CA GLN A 21 9.69 -2.81 -15.86
C GLN A 21 9.63 -3.01 -14.34
N PRO A 22 8.66 -2.39 -13.62
CA PRO A 22 8.46 -2.78 -12.24
C PRO A 22 8.39 -4.29 -12.32
N THR A 23 9.43 -4.96 -11.79
CA THR A 23 9.42 -6.40 -11.66
C THR A 23 8.06 -6.61 -11.05
N SER A 24 7.27 -7.49 -11.63
CA SER A 24 6.33 -8.20 -10.82
C SER A 24 7.16 -8.80 -9.68
N SER A 25 7.36 -8.02 -8.62
CA SER A 25 7.05 -8.48 -7.30
C SER A 25 5.63 -9.00 -7.45
N SER A 26 5.53 -10.23 -7.96
CA SER A 26 5.03 -11.32 -7.15
C SER A 26 5.14 -10.82 -5.72
N VAL A 27 3.99 -10.32 -5.23
CA VAL A 27 3.79 -10.13 -3.81
C VAL A 27 4.43 -11.39 -3.23
N PRO A 28 5.56 -11.31 -2.51
CA PRO A 28 6.07 -12.48 -1.83
C PRO A 28 4.87 -12.91 -1.05
N GLY A 29 4.32 -14.09 -1.39
CA GLY A 29 3.07 -14.56 -0.83
C GLY A 29 3.16 -14.23 0.64
N THR A 30 2.24 -13.39 1.13
CA THR A 30 2.17 -13.07 2.53
C THR A 30 1.91 -14.42 3.18
N SER A 31 2.98 -15.14 3.50
CA SER A 31 3.02 -16.15 4.54
C SER A 31 2.92 -15.35 5.83
N THR A 32 1.75 -14.72 5.98
CA THR A 32 1.23 -14.25 7.25
C THR A 32 1.48 -15.42 8.19
N PRO A 33 2.36 -15.28 9.18
CA PRO A 33 2.70 -16.39 10.06
C PRO A 33 1.37 -16.95 10.61
N PRO A 34 1.21 -18.28 10.76
CA PRO A 34 -0.07 -18.89 11.14
C PRO A 34 -0.73 -18.25 12.37
N GLN A 35 0.08 -17.66 13.28
CA GLN A 35 -0.39 -16.91 14.45
C GLN A 35 -1.10 -15.58 14.15
N GLU A 36 -0.73 -14.85 13.10
CA GLU A 36 -1.34 -13.56 12.79
C GLU A 36 -2.78 -13.71 12.30
N VAL A 37 -3.03 -14.66 11.39
CA VAL A 37 -4.38 -14.95 10.89
C VAL A 37 -5.29 -15.41 12.05
N ASP A 38 -4.73 -16.18 12.98
CA ASP A 38 -5.46 -16.75 14.11
C ASP A 38 -5.96 -15.68 15.10
N ARG A 39 -5.13 -14.66 15.43
CA ARG A 39 -5.56 -13.58 16.34
C ARG A 39 -6.66 -12.69 15.75
N PHE A 40 -6.59 -12.35 14.46
CA PHE A 40 -7.63 -11.54 13.80
C PHE A 40 -8.94 -12.33 13.68
N THR A 41 -8.86 -13.60 13.33
CA THR A 41 -10.03 -14.52 13.29
C THR A 41 -10.67 -14.64 14.68
N LEU A 42 -9.84 -14.74 15.73
CA LEU A 42 -10.34 -14.78 17.10
C LEU A 42 -11.08 -13.49 17.49
N LEU A 43 -10.51 -12.33 17.15
CA LEU A 43 -11.14 -11.03 17.41
C LEU A 43 -12.45 -10.88 16.64
N GLU A 44 -12.48 -11.26 15.37
CA GLU A 44 -13.68 -11.26 14.52
C GLU A 44 -14.79 -12.10 15.16
N ARG A 45 -14.51 -13.35 15.52
CA ARG A 45 -15.49 -14.22 16.18
C ARG A 45 -16.01 -13.64 17.50
N LYS A 46 -15.13 -13.00 18.29
CA LYS A 46 -15.53 -12.34 19.54
C LYS A 46 -16.46 -11.15 19.28
N LEU A 47 -16.17 -10.35 18.25
CA LEU A 47 -17.01 -9.23 17.82
C LEU A 47 -18.37 -9.71 17.28
N GLU A 48 -18.40 -10.76 16.47
CA GLU A 48 -19.65 -11.36 15.97
C GLU A 48 -20.53 -11.84 17.13
N GLN A 49 -19.95 -12.58 18.08
CA GLN A 49 -20.68 -13.05 19.25
C GLN A 49 -21.22 -11.88 20.11
N PHE A 50 -20.43 -10.81 20.23
CA PHE A 50 -20.83 -9.60 20.95
C PHE A 50 -22.01 -8.89 20.25
N GLN A 51 -21.91 -8.66 18.94
CA GLN A 51 -22.97 -8.05 18.14
C GLN A 51 -24.26 -8.88 18.18
N GLU A 52 -24.15 -10.20 18.09
CA GLU A 52 -25.30 -11.10 18.15
C GLU A 52 -25.95 -11.14 19.54
N THR A 53 -25.16 -11.00 20.61
CA THR A 53 -25.69 -10.85 21.97
C THR A 53 -26.47 -9.55 22.11
N ALA A 54 -25.95 -8.44 21.58
CA ALA A 54 -26.64 -7.15 21.58
C ALA A 54 -27.95 -7.21 20.76
N ARG A 55 -27.93 -7.88 19.59
CA ARG A 55 -29.13 -8.10 18.79
C ARG A 55 -30.20 -8.87 19.57
N HIS A 56 -29.83 -9.95 20.24
CA HIS A 56 -30.76 -10.73 21.08
C HIS A 56 -31.37 -9.89 22.20
N ILE A 57 -30.59 -9.04 22.87
CA ILE A 57 -31.10 -8.11 23.87
C ILE A 57 -32.15 -7.18 23.25
N GLY A 58 -31.86 -6.60 22.08
CA GLY A 58 -32.82 -5.76 21.36
C GLY A 58 -34.14 -6.48 21.05
N VAL A 59 -34.08 -7.73 20.63
CA VAL A 59 -35.28 -8.56 20.37
C VAL A 59 -36.08 -8.80 21.65
N ILE A 60 -35.43 -9.23 22.74
CA ILE A 60 -36.09 -9.50 24.02
C ILE A 60 -36.68 -8.20 24.60
N ALA A 61 -35.99 -7.08 24.47
CA ALA A 61 -36.46 -5.78 24.93
C ALA A 61 -37.66 -5.26 24.13
N SER A 62 -37.75 -5.61 22.85
CA SER A 62 -38.86 -5.21 21.97
C SER A 62 -40.17 -5.95 22.29
N ASP A 63 -40.09 -7.20 22.77
CA ASP A 63 -41.24 -8.03 23.19
C ASP A 63 -41.03 -8.59 24.61
N PHE A 64 -40.89 -7.67 25.56
CA PHE A 64 -40.57 -8.03 26.94
C PHE A 64 -41.77 -8.61 27.69
N ASN A 65 -41.54 -9.68 28.46
CA ASN A 65 -42.53 -10.26 29.37
C ASN A 65 -41.86 -10.80 30.64
N GLN A 66 -42.64 -11.04 31.70
CA GLN A 66 -42.11 -11.46 33.00
C GLN A 66 -41.23 -12.73 32.93
N ARG A 67 -41.51 -13.64 31.99
CA ARG A 67 -40.76 -14.88 31.79
C ARG A 67 -39.40 -14.63 31.10
N SER A 68 -39.24 -13.54 30.35
CA SER A 68 -37.98 -13.23 29.66
C SER A 68 -36.97 -12.45 30.51
N GLN A 69 -37.33 -12.03 31.73
CA GLN A 69 -36.46 -11.27 32.64
C GLN A 69 -35.13 -11.98 32.93
N ASP A 70 -35.16 -13.25 33.31
CA ASP A 70 -33.93 -14.00 33.65
C ASP A 70 -33.02 -14.17 32.43
N THR A 71 -33.62 -14.44 31.27
CA THR A 71 -32.90 -14.52 29.99
C THR A 71 -32.27 -13.18 29.61
N LEU A 72 -33.00 -12.08 29.78
CA LEU A 72 -32.50 -10.73 29.53
C LEU A 72 -31.30 -10.41 30.42
N ASN A 73 -31.42 -10.66 31.73
CA ASN A 73 -30.33 -10.48 32.69
C ASN A 73 -29.11 -11.30 32.29
N GLY A 74 -29.30 -12.58 31.95
CA GLY A 74 -28.22 -13.44 31.45
C GLY A 74 -27.52 -12.88 30.21
N LYS A 75 -28.27 -12.32 29.26
CA LYS A 75 -27.71 -11.67 28.07
C LYS A 75 -26.98 -10.37 28.38
N ILE A 76 -27.46 -9.57 29.34
CA ILE A 76 -26.76 -8.36 29.81
C ILE A 76 -25.41 -8.73 30.42
N TYR A 77 -25.37 -9.74 31.29
CA TYR A 77 -24.10 -10.23 31.84
C TYR A 77 -23.16 -10.75 30.75
N ALA A 78 -23.68 -11.49 29.77
CA ALA A 78 -22.89 -11.95 28.62
C ALA A 78 -22.33 -10.78 27.80
N LEU A 79 -23.09 -9.69 27.63
CA LEU A 79 -22.63 -8.49 26.94
C LEU A 79 -21.50 -7.78 27.70
N ILE A 80 -21.64 -7.65 29.02
CA ILE A 80 -20.60 -7.07 29.90
C ILE A 80 -19.32 -7.92 29.82
N HIS A 81 -19.44 -9.24 29.92
CA HIS A 81 -18.30 -10.14 29.75
C HIS A 81 -17.67 -10.03 28.37
N GLY A 82 -18.47 -9.88 27.31
CA GLY A 82 -17.98 -9.62 25.96
C GLY A 82 -17.11 -8.37 25.87
N LEU A 83 -17.53 -7.26 26.49
CA LEU A 83 -16.72 -6.02 26.55
C LEU A 83 -15.40 -6.22 27.33
N GLN A 84 -15.46 -6.93 28.46
CA GLN A 84 -14.27 -7.24 29.26
C GLN A 84 -13.27 -8.11 28.49
N ASP A 85 -13.76 -9.09 27.73
CA ASP A 85 -12.94 -9.94 26.88
C ASP A 85 -12.29 -9.13 25.74
N LEU A 86 -13.04 -8.24 25.09
CA LEU A 86 -12.50 -7.36 24.05
C LEU A 86 -11.42 -6.43 24.61
N ASP A 87 -11.62 -5.87 25.81
CA ASP A 87 -10.63 -5.00 26.46
C ASP A 87 -9.33 -5.75 26.80
N ARG A 88 -9.40 -7.03 27.18
CA ARG A 88 -8.23 -7.88 27.42
C ARG A 88 -7.46 -8.19 26.14
N VAL A 89 -8.20 -8.45 25.06
CA VAL A 89 -7.63 -8.84 23.76
C VAL A 89 -7.01 -7.65 23.02
N LYS A 90 -7.44 -6.40 23.30
CA LYS A 90 -6.97 -5.19 22.60
C LYS A 90 -5.45 -5.04 22.55
N ASN A 91 -4.76 -5.40 23.62
CA ASN A 91 -3.31 -5.23 23.73
C ASN A 91 -2.53 -6.13 22.75
N GLY A 92 -3.16 -7.21 22.26
CA GLY A 92 -2.61 -8.10 21.24
C GLY A 92 -2.56 -7.49 19.83
N PHE A 93 -3.05 -6.27 19.64
CA PHE A 93 -3.10 -5.56 18.35
C PHE A 93 -2.32 -4.23 18.35
N ALA A 94 -1.51 -3.96 19.38
CA ALA A 94 -0.76 -2.69 19.51
C ALA A 94 0.23 -2.43 18.36
N ASP A 95 0.69 -3.50 17.72
CA ASP A 95 1.54 -3.53 16.53
C ASP A 95 0.79 -3.14 15.24
N THR A 96 -0.54 -3.29 15.22
CA THR A 96 -1.37 -2.91 14.08
C THR A 96 -1.66 -1.42 14.11
N LYS A 97 -1.23 -0.70 13.07
CA LYS A 97 -1.53 0.74 12.91
C LYS A 97 -2.63 0.94 11.88
N ILE A 98 -3.65 1.70 12.27
CA ILE A 98 -4.79 2.02 11.42
C ILE A 98 -4.71 3.51 11.06
N PRO A 99 -4.60 3.87 9.76
CA PRO A 99 -4.64 5.27 9.34
C PRO A 99 -5.94 5.94 9.77
N LEU A 100 -5.87 7.16 10.32
CA LEU A 100 -7.05 7.87 10.81
C LEU A 100 -8.00 8.25 9.68
N GLU A 101 -7.46 8.44 8.47
CA GLU A 101 -8.23 8.77 7.27
C GLU A 101 -9.22 7.67 6.87
N ILE A 102 -9.01 6.43 7.34
CA ILE A 102 -9.97 5.34 7.07
C ILE A 102 -11.26 5.49 7.87
N LEU A 103 -11.24 6.23 8.99
CA LEU A 103 -12.39 6.41 9.86
C LEU A 103 -13.53 7.15 9.15
N SER A 104 -13.21 8.12 8.29
CA SER A 104 -14.24 8.81 7.49
C SER A 104 -14.96 7.86 6.54
N PHE A 105 -14.28 6.88 5.96
CA PHE A 105 -14.90 5.85 5.13
C PHE A 105 -15.85 4.98 5.95
N LEU A 106 -15.47 4.64 7.19
CA LEU A 106 -16.30 3.84 8.09
C LEU A 106 -17.54 4.61 8.55
N ASP A 107 -17.38 5.85 8.98
CA ASP A 107 -18.48 6.71 9.45
C ASP A 107 -19.53 6.98 8.36
N GLU A 108 -19.08 7.06 7.10
CA GLU A 108 -19.95 7.21 5.93
C GLU A 108 -20.51 5.86 5.41
N GLY A 109 -20.16 4.73 6.04
CA GLY A 109 -20.59 3.39 5.62
C GLY A 109 -19.99 2.94 4.27
N LYS A 110 -18.89 3.54 3.82
CA LYS A 110 -18.17 3.17 2.61
C LYS A 110 -17.26 1.98 2.86
N ASN A 111 -16.94 1.24 1.79
CA ASN A 111 -15.97 0.15 1.86
C ASN A 111 -14.56 0.71 2.16
N PRO A 112 -13.90 0.31 3.27
CA PRO A 112 -12.55 0.75 3.62
C PRO A 112 -11.48 0.43 2.55
N GLN A 113 -11.71 -0.55 1.68
CA GLN A 113 -10.81 -0.87 0.56
C GLN A 113 -10.73 0.26 -0.48
N LEU A 114 -11.72 1.17 -0.51
CA LEU A 114 -11.65 2.36 -1.36
C LEU A 114 -10.53 3.30 -0.92
N TYR A 115 -10.29 3.45 0.38
CA TYR A 115 -9.15 4.21 0.89
C TYR A 115 -7.82 3.59 0.40
N SER A 116 -7.66 2.27 0.56
CA SER A 116 -6.47 1.55 0.09
C SER A 116 -6.23 1.78 -1.40
N LYS A 117 -7.29 1.69 -2.20
CA LYS A 117 -7.25 1.98 -3.64
C LYS A 117 -6.79 3.42 -3.91
N GLU A 118 -7.42 4.41 -3.27
CA GLU A 118 -7.07 5.82 -3.47
C GLU A 118 -5.62 6.14 -3.09
N VAL A 119 -5.11 5.54 -2.00
CA VAL A 119 -3.71 5.72 -1.58
C VAL A 119 -2.76 5.12 -2.61
N LEU A 120 -3.05 3.91 -3.11
CA LEU A 120 -2.25 3.27 -4.16
C LEU A 120 -2.26 4.10 -5.45
N GLU A 121 -3.42 4.56 -5.89
CA GLU A 121 -3.56 5.38 -7.09
C GLU A 121 -2.83 6.72 -6.96
N ARG A 122 -2.97 7.40 -5.81
CA ARG A 122 -2.25 8.65 -5.51
C ARG A 122 -0.74 8.44 -5.48
N THR A 123 -0.28 7.35 -4.88
CA THR A 123 1.14 6.99 -4.82
C THR A 123 1.70 6.72 -6.21
N LEU A 124 0.98 5.95 -7.02
CA LEU A 124 1.35 5.68 -8.40
C LEU A 124 1.42 6.97 -9.23
N GLN A 125 0.40 7.82 -9.11
CA GLN A 125 0.38 9.10 -9.81
C GLN A 125 1.55 9.99 -9.38
N LYS A 126 1.85 10.05 -8.08
CA LYS A 126 2.97 10.83 -7.57
C LYS A 126 4.32 10.30 -8.04
N ASN A 127 4.49 8.98 -8.09
CA ASN A 127 5.69 8.34 -8.61
C ASN A 127 5.91 8.71 -10.09
N LYS A 128 4.87 8.61 -10.91
CA LYS A 128 4.92 9.02 -12.33
C LYS A 128 5.26 10.50 -12.48
N GLU A 129 4.64 11.38 -11.69
CA GLU A 129 4.91 12.82 -11.70
C GLU A 129 6.38 13.11 -11.36
N VAL A 130 6.92 12.48 -10.31
CA VAL A 130 8.31 12.67 -9.89
C VAL A 130 9.28 12.13 -10.93
N ASN A 131 9.02 10.96 -11.52
CA ASN A 131 9.84 10.41 -12.60
C ASN A 131 9.85 11.32 -13.83
N GLY A 132 8.71 11.89 -14.21
CA GLY A 132 8.63 12.87 -15.29
C GLY A 132 9.47 14.12 -15.00
N LYS A 133 9.44 14.62 -13.76
CA LYS A 133 10.32 15.73 -13.34
C LYS A 133 11.80 15.36 -13.44
N ILE A 134 12.19 14.18 -12.96
CA ILE A 134 13.58 13.68 -13.07
C ILE A 134 14.02 13.66 -14.54
N GLU A 135 13.19 13.15 -15.44
CA GLU A 135 13.49 13.09 -16.86
C GLU A 135 13.66 14.49 -17.48
N ILE A 136 12.77 15.43 -17.14
CA ILE A 136 12.87 16.83 -17.58
C ILE A 136 14.17 17.46 -17.07
N TYR A 137 14.53 17.27 -15.80
CA TYR A 137 15.79 17.78 -15.26
C TYR A 137 17.02 17.15 -15.91
N LYS A 138 16.98 15.84 -16.22
CA LYS A 138 18.05 15.16 -16.97
C LYS A 138 18.21 15.78 -18.37
N LYS A 139 17.11 16.00 -19.10
CA LYS A 139 17.11 16.65 -20.43
C LYS A 139 17.60 18.09 -20.35
N PHE A 140 17.09 18.88 -19.41
CA PHE A 140 17.50 20.26 -19.19
C PHE A 140 19.00 20.38 -18.92
N ARG A 141 19.55 19.51 -18.04
CA ARG A 141 20.99 19.42 -17.79
C ARG A 141 21.77 19.12 -19.07
N ALA A 142 21.31 18.14 -19.86
CA ALA A 142 21.99 17.78 -21.11
C ALA A 142 22.03 18.96 -22.10
N HIS A 143 20.92 19.69 -22.23
CA HIS A 143 20.86 20.90 -23.05
C HIS A 143 21.81 21.99 -22.54
N LEU A 144 21.78 22.31 -21.24
CA LEU A 144 22.68 23.31 -20.66
C LEU A 144 24.16 22.95 -20.88
N LEU A 145 24.54 21.69 -20.69
CA LEU A 145 25.92 21.24 -20.91
C LEU A 145 26.32 21.29 -22.38
N LYS A 146 25.37 21.11 -23.30
CA LYS A 146 25.63 21.25 -24.73
C LYS A 146 25.91 22.70 -25.09
N GLU A 147 24.99 23.62 -24.77
CA GLU A 147 25.13 25.05 -25.10
C GLU A 147 26.38 25.65 -24.43
N PHE A 148 26.64 25.32 -23.16
CA PHE A 148 27.87 25.76 -22.49
C PHE A 148 29.14 25.11 -23.04
N GLY A 149 29.04 23.90 -23.62
CA GLY A 149 30.17 23.27 -24.29
C GLY A 149 30.58 24.00 -25.56
N GLU A 150 29.63 24.64 -26.24
CA GLU A 150 29.87 25.45 -27.44
C GLU A 150 30.44 26.83 -27.08
N GLU A 151 29.91 27.49 -26.04
CA GLU A 151 30.33 28.86 -25.66
C GLU A 151 31.57 28.90 -24.74
N MET A 152 31.71 27.92 -23.82
CA MET A 152 32.71 27.94 -22.74
C MET A 152 33.29 26.54 -22.44
N PRO A 153 34.06 25.94 -23.38
CA PRO A 153 34.49 24.54 -23.30
C PRO A 153 35.38 24.23 -22.08
N ASP A 154 36.29 25.13 -21.71
CA ASP A 154 37.22 24.93 -20.58
C ASP A 154 36.48 24.81 -19.23
N LEU A 155 35.40 25.58 -19.07
CA LEU A 155 34.59 25.56 -17.86
C LEU A 155 33.77 24.28 -17.74
N VAL A 156 33.22 23.79 -18.86
CA VAL A 156 32.48 22.52 -18.90
C VAL A 156 33.41 21.33 -18.63
N LEU A 157 34.63 21.35 -19.15
CA LEU A 157 35.63 20.31 -18.87
C LEU A 157 35.98 20.26 -17.38
N LYS A 158 36.20 21.43 -16.76
CA LYS A 158 36.42 21.55 -15.32
C LYS A 158 35.22 21.05 -14.50
N TYR A 159 34.00 21.39 -14.91
CA TYR A 159 32.77 20.91 -14.26
C TYR A 159 32.63 19.38 -14.33
N ARG A 160 32.89 18.77 -15.50
CA ARG A 160 32.84 17.30 -15.65
C ARG A 160 33.88 16.59 -14.77
N ASN A 161 35.09 17.13 -14.66
CA ASN A 161 36.15 16.54 -13.85
C ASN A 161 35.88 16.61 -12.34
N MET A 162 35.08 17.57 -11.87
CA MET A 162 34.70 17.72 -10.46
C MET A 162 33.51 16.87 -10.05
N ARG A 163 32.72 16.41 -11.02
CA ARG A 163 31.47 15.70 -10.76
C ARG A 163 31.69 14.21 -10.98
N ASP A 164 31.50 13.43 -9.93
CA ASP A 164 31.54 11.97 -10.02
C ASP A 164 30.29 11.49 -10.78
N ASP A 165 30.48 10.71 -11.85
CA ASP A 165 29.38 10.15 -12.67
C ASP A 165 28.64 9.01 -11.93
N SER A 166 29.03 8.71 -10.69
CA SER A 166 28.42 7.69 -9.81
C SER A 166 26.97 7.99 -9.40
N ASP A 167 26.49 9.22 -9.54
CA ASP A 167 25.09 9.64 -9.22
C ASP A 167 24.08 9.37 -10.38
N ILE A 168 24.44 8.56 -11.38
CA ILE A 168 23.74 8.50 -12.68
C ILE A 168 22.83 7.27 -12.89
N VAL A 169 22.77 6.31 -11.96
CA VAL A 169 21.84 5.17 -12.08
C VAL A 169 20.47 5.50 -11.47
#